data_AF-X0THF1-F1
#
_entry.id   AF-X0THF1-F1
#
_cell.length_a   1.000
_cell.length_b   1.000
_cell.length_c   1.000
_cell.angle_alpha   90.00
_cell.angle_beta   90.00
_cell.angle_gamma   90.00
#
_symmetry.space_group_name_H-M   'P 1'
#
loop_
_entity.id
_entity.type
_entity.pdbx_description
1 polymer ?
#
loop_
_entity_poly.entity_id
_entity_poly.type
_entity_poly.pdbx_seq_one_letter_code
_entity_poly.pdbx_strand_id
1 'polypeptide(L)'
;MIYDLSMERRKKKEHDFAINAFRVVQEATGQVESEPKKARKEYDYKALGRKGGLKGGKARAEKLTPEQRSEIAKKAAQARWKAKA
;
A
#
# COMPACT_ATOMS: atom_id res chain seq x y z
N MET A 1 23.57 -5.50 6.99
CA MET A 1 23.50 -4.34 6.07
C MET A 1 22.08 -3.79 6.15
N ILE A 2 21.92 -2.70 6.88
CA ILE A 2 20.64 -2.12 7.27
C ILE A 2 20.14 -1.29 6.08
N TYR A 3 19.00 -1.68 5.48
CA TYR A 3 18.39 -0.87 4.43
C TYR A 3 17.90 0.44 5.05
N ASP A 4 18.54 1.54 4.66
CA ASP A 4 18.11 2.90 4.95
C ASP A 4 16.70 3.13 4.37
N LEU A 5 15.70 3.04 5.24
CA LEU A 5 14.31 3.40 4.99
C LEU A 5 14.12 4.90 5.29
N SER A 6 14.95 5.76 4.70
CA SER A 6 14.56 7.13 4.38
C SER A 6 13.45 7.07 3.32
N MET A 7 12.24 6.69 3.74
CA MET A 7 11.03 6.99 3.01
C MET A 7 10.78 8.48 3.20
N GLU A 8 11.50 9.31 2.45
CA GLU A 8 11.13 10.71 2.24
C GLU A 8 9.62 10.73 1.97
N ARG A 9 8.88 11.34 2.92
CA ARG A 9 7.42 11.46 2.80
C ARG A 9 7.15 12.04 1.42
N ARG A 10 6.47 11.27 0.56
CA ARG A 10 6.06 11.76 -0.75
C ARG A 10 5.29 13.06 -0.50
N LYS A 11 5.84 14.19 -0.98
CA LYS A 11 5.11 15.46 -0.97
C LYS A 11 3.78 15.20 -1.68
N LYS A 12 2.68 15.48 -0.98
CA LYS A 12 1.34 15.42 -1.61
C LYS A 12 1.40 16.31 -2.84
N LYS A 13 1.00 15.78 -4.00
CA LYS A 13 0.81 16.62 -5.17
C LYS A 13 -0.38 17.54 -4.88
N GLU A 14 -0.26 18.79 -5.29
CA GLU A 14 -1.35 19.74 -5.23
C GLU A 14 -2.41 19.29 -6.26
N HIS A 15 -3.60 18.95 -5.78
CA HIS A 15 -4.68 18.39 -6.60
C HIS A 15 -5.65 19.46 -7.11
N ASP A 16 -5.36 20.73 -6.87
CA ASP A 16 -6.17 21.83 -7.38
C ASP A 16 -6.19 21.86 -8.91
N PHE A 17 -7.36 22.10 -9.49
CA PHE A 17 -7.55 22.05 -10.93
C PHE A 17 -6.80 23.17 -11.65
N ALA A 18 -6.87 24.41 -11.16
CA ALA A 18 -6.27 25.56 -11.81
C ALA A 18 -4.74 25.46 -11.79
N ILE A 19 -4.17 25.04 -10.67
CA ILE A 19 -2.72 24.82 -10.52
C ILE A 19 -2.25 23.72 -11.48
N ASN A 20 -3.00 22.61 -11.61
CA ASN A 20 -2.64 21.54 -12.54
C ASN A 20 -2.76 21.96 -14.01
N ALA A 21 -3.82 22.69 -14.38
CA ALA A 21 -3.98 23.22 -15.72
C ALA A 21 -2.84 24.17 -16.09
N PHE A 22 -2.48 25.09 -15.19
CA PHE A 22 -1.37 26.00 -15.39
C PHE A 22 -0.04 25.26 -15.57
N ARG A 23 0.24 24.28 -14.70
CA ARG A 23 1.43 23.43 -14.80
C ARG A 23 1.52 22.70 -16.15
N VAL A 24 0.42 22.11 -16.62
CA VAL A 24 0.40 21.41 -17.91
C VAL A 24 0.70 22.37 -19.07
N VAL A 25 0.17 23.60 -19.04
CA VAL A 25 0.49 24.62 -20.06
C VAL A 25 1.96 25.01 -20.01
N GLN A 26 2.53 25.19 -18.81
CA GLN A 26 3.96 25.49 -18.66
C GLN A 26 4.86 24.36 -19.19
N GLU A 27 4.51 23.10 -18.90
CA GLU A 27 5.22 21.93 -19.42
C GLU A 27 5.11 21.84 -20.96
N ALA A 28 3.91 22.08 -21.52
CA ALA A 28 3.67 22.01 -22.97
C ALA A 28 4.35 23.15 -23.76
N THR A 29 4.52 24.32 -23.13
CA THR A 29 5.19 25.49 -23.73
C THR A 29 6.70 25.52 -23.48
N GLY A 30 7.24 24.53 -22.76
CA GLY A 30 8.66 24.45 -22.43
C GLY A 30 9.14 25.50 -21.42
N GLN A 31 8.23 26.15 -20.69
CA GLN A 31 8.55 27.12 -19.65
C GLN A 31 9.07 26.45 -18.37
N VAL A 32 8.79 25.16 -18.19
CA VAL A 32 9.26 24.35 -17.08
C VAL A 32 9.81 23.04 -17.63
N GLU A 33 11.05 22.72 -17.25
CA GLU A 33 11.65 21.44 -17.58
C GLU A 33 10.96 20.34 -16.76
N SER A 34 10.29 19.40 -17.44
CA SER A 34 9.65 18.29 -16.77
C SER A 34 10.74 17.39 -16.16
N GLU A 35 10.71 17.17 -14.84
CA GLU A 35 11.62 16.19 -14.25
C GLU A 35 11.40 14.83 -14.93
N PRO A 36 12.48 14.11 -15.29
CA PRO A 36 12.36 12.79 -15.85
C PRO A 36 11.54 11.93 -14.89
N LYS A 37 10.51 11.24 -15.41
CA LYS A 37 9.72 10.29 -14.63
C LYS A 37 10.70 9.33 -13.98
N LYS A 38 10.90 9.47 -12.65
CA LYS A 38 11.81 8.60 -11.89
C LYS A 38 11.53 7.16 -12.30
N ALA A 39 12.56 6.48 -12.79
CA ALA A 39 12.45 5.08 -13.19
C ALA A 39 11.72 4.33 -12.08
N ARG A 40 10.72 3.53 -12.46
CA ARG A 40 9.92 2.78 -11.51
C ARG A 40 10.89 1.89 -10.74
N LYS A 41 11.15 2.21 -9.47
CA LYS A 41 11.96 1.36 -8.59
C LYS A 41 11.41 -0.06 -8.67
N GLU A 42 12.26 -1.01 -9.02
CA GLU A 42 11.93 -2.43 -8.95
C GLU A 42 11.78 -2.80 -7.47
N TYR A 43 10.54 -2.96 -7.05
CA TYR A 43 10.21 -3.40 -5.70
C TYR A 43 9.81 -4.86 -5.74
N ASP A 44 10.39 -5.68 -4.86
CA ASP A 44 9.85 -6.99 -4.56
C ASP A 44 8.58 -6.86 -3.72
N TYR A 45 7.45 -6.67 -4.41
CA TYR A 45 6.13 -6.57 -3.81
C TYR A 45 5.73 -7.85 -3.06
N LYS A 46 6.28 -9.02 -3.42
CA LYS A 46 5.98 -10.28 -2.73
C LYS A 46 6.64 -10.30 -1.34
N ALA A 47 7.91 -9.91 -1.26
CA ALA A 47 8.63 -9.80 0.01
C ALA A 47 7.97 -8.76 0.93
N LEU A 48 7.58 -7.60 0.39
CA LEU A 48 6.88 -6.57 1.15
C LEU A 48 5.52 -7.04 1.67
N GLY A 49 4.71 -7.70 0.83
CA GLY A 49 3.42 -8.26 1.22
C GLY A 49 3.56 -9.30 2.34
N ARG A 50 4.53 -10.22 2.22
CA ARG A 50 4.84 -11.21 3.26
C ARG A 50 5.22 -10.54 4.58
N LYS A 51 6.11 -9.55 4.56
CA LYS A 51 6.52 -8.81 5.77
C LYS A 51 5.33 -8.13 6.45
N GLY A 52 4.43 -7.52 5.67
CA GLY A 52 3.20 -6.92 6.18
C GLY A 52 2.24 -7.94 6.80
N GLY A 53 2.01 -9.06 6.13
CA GLY A 53 1.13 -10.13 6.62
C GLY A 53 1.62 -10.77 7.91
N LEU A 54 2.92 -11.03 8.04
CA LEU A 54 3.51 -11.57 9.27
C LEU A 54 3.33 -10.62 10.47
N LYS A 55 3.53 -9.31 10.25
CA LYS A 55 3.33 -8.29 11.29
C LYS A 55 1.85 -8.14 11.65
N GLY A 56 0.99 -7.97 10.64
CA GLY A 56 -0.44 -7.71 10.84
C GLY A 56 -1.20 -8.91 11.41
N GLY A 57 -0.88 -10.11 10.94
CA GLY A 57 -1.48 -11.35 11.42
C GLY A 57 -1.19 -11.61 12.89
N LYS A 58 0.07 -11.44 13.32
CA LYS A 58 0.48 -11.56 14.73
C LYS A 58 -0.23 -10.52 15.59
N ALA A 59 -0.20 -9.25 15.20
CA ALA A 59 -0.86 -8.17 15.94
C ALA A 59 -2.36 -8.38 16.08
N ARG A 60 -3.03 -8.93 15.05
CA ARG A 60 -4.45 -9.29 15.14
C ARG A 60 -4.69 -10.46 16.09
N ALA A 61 -3.83 -11.48 16.07
CA ALA A 61 -3.98 -12.65 16.93
C ALA A 61 -3.76 -12.34 18.41
N GLU A 62 -2.90 -11.37 18.74
CA GLU A 62 -2.65 -10.89 20.10
C GLU A 62 -3.82 -10.07 20.66
N LYS A 63 -4.58 -9.39 19.81
CA LYS A 63 -5.76 -8.59 20.21
C LYS A 63 -7.02 -9.44 20.47
N LEU A 64 -7.00 -10.73 20.17
CA LEU A 64 -8.17 -11.61 20.25
C LEU A 64 -8.02 -12.61 21.38
N THR A 65 -9.12 -12.87 22.10
CA THR A 65 -9.18 -13.96 23.08
C THR A 65 -9.21 -15.33 22.39
N PRO A 66 -8.87 -16.43 23.09
CA PRO A 66 -8.98 -17.78 22.55
C PRO A 66 -10.36 -18.12 21.98
N GLU A 67 -11.43 -17.67 22.65
CA GLU A 67 -12.82 -17.89 22.24
C GLU A 67 -13.12 -17.17 20.94
N GLN A 68 -12.77 -15.88 20.85
CA GLN A 68 -12.94 -15.09 19.63
C GLN A 68 -12.18 -15.70 18.44
N ARG A 69 -10.97 -16.20 18.67
CA ARG A 69 -10.22 -16.91 17.61
C ARG A 69 -10.93 -18.18 17.14
N SER A 70 -11.50 -18.95 18.07
CA SER A 70 -12.27 -20.16 17.76
C SER A 70 -13.54 -19.85 16.97
N GLU A 71 -14.30 -18.83 17.36
CA GLU A 71 -15.50 -18.40 16.64
C GLU A 71 -15.20 -17.96 15.21
N ILE A 72 -14.15 -17.16 15.01
CA ILE A 72 -13.71 -16.72 13.68
C ILE A 72 -13.31 -17.91 12.82
N ALA A 73 -12.61 -18.90 13.39
CA ALA A 73 -12.23 -20.13 12.68
C ALA A 73 -13.46 -20.96 12.25
N LYS A 74 -14.46 -21.11 13.14
CA LYS A 74 -15.73 -21.79 12.81
C LYS A 74 -16.47 -21.08 11.68
N LYS A 75 -16.61 -19.75 11.76
CA LYS A 75 -17.23 -18.93 10.70
C LYS A 75 -16.50 -19.08 9.36
N ALA A 76 -15.16 -19.04 9.38
CA ALA A 76 -14.35 -19.22 8.17
C ALA A 76 -14.51 -20.62 7.57
N ALA A 77 -14.56 -21.67 8.39
CA ALA A 77 -14.80 -23.04 7.94
C ALA A 77 -16.18 -23.19 7.30
N GLN A 78 -17.24 -22.68 7.96
CA GLN A 78 -18.60 -22.70 7.42
C GLN A 78 -18.67 -21.99 6.06
N ALA A 79 -18.06 -20.80 5.93
CA ALA A 79 -18.03 -20.06 4.66
C ALA A 79 -17.32 -20.85 3.55
N ARG A 80 -16.18 -21.48 3.87
CA ARG A 80 -15.42 -22.28 2.90
C ARG A 80 -16.20 -23.51 2.43
N TRP A 81 -16.91 -24.17 3.32
CA TRP A 81 -17.61 -25.42 3.03
C TRP A 81 -19.04 -25.22 2.49
N LYS A 82 -19.71 -24.09 2.79
CA LYS A 82 -21.00 -23.73 2.18
C LYS A 82 -20.92 -23.54 0.67
N ALA A 83 -19.77 -23.12 0.14
CA ALA A 83 -19.58 -22.93 -1.30
C ALA A 83 -19.30 -24.25 -2.06
N LYS A 84 -19.33 -25.39 -1.37
CA LYS A 84 -19.01 -26.71 -1.93
C LYS A 84 -20.22 -27.68 -1.93
N ALA A 85 -21.41 -27.19 -1.58
CA ALA A 85 -22.68 -27.89 -1.62
C ALA A 85 -23.64 -27.19 -2.57
#